data_AF-A0AAD7QIS0-F1
#
_entry.id   AF-A0AAD7QIS0-F1
#
_cell.length_a   1.000
_cell.length_b   1.000
_cell.length_c   1.000
_cell.angle_alpha   90.00
_cell.angle_beta   90.00
_cell.angle_gamma   90.00
#
_symmetry.space_group_name_H-M   'P 1'
#
loop_
_entity.id
_entity.type
_entity.pdbx_description
1 polymer ?
#
loop_
_entity_poly.entity_id
_entity_poly.type
_entity_poly.pdbx_seq_one_letter_code
_entity_poly.pdbx_strand_id
1 'polypeptide(L)'
;MTTNGITLARKLPKLKDCGLNAVNISLDTLVPAKFEFMTRRKGHERVMKSINAAIDLGYNPVKVNCVIMRGFNDDEICDFVELTREKPVNIRFIEFMPFDGNVWNVKKLVPYAEMLDIVVKRFTGVKRLRDHPTDTAKNFRIDGHQGTVSFITSMTEHFCAGCSRLRLLADGNFKVCLFGPSEVSLRDPLRRNAEDHELREIIGAAVKRKKASHAGMFDIAKTANRPMIHIGG
;
A
#
# COMPACT_ATOMS: atom_id res chain seq x y z
N MET A 1 -10.18 2.98 -3.30
CA MET A 1 -9.22 3.74 -4.15
C MET A 1 -7.91 3.97 -3.40
N THR A 2 -6.77 4.04 -4.09
CA THR A 2 -5.48 4.50 -3.52
C THR A 2 -5.03 5.78 -4.22
N THR A 3 -4.46 6.73 -3.48
CA THR A 3 -4.03 8.04 -4.03
C THR A 3 -2.98 8.71 -3.14
N ASN A 4 -2.16 9.60 -3.71
CA ASN A 4 -1.28 10.48 -2.93
C ASN A 4 -2.01 11.62 -2.19
N GLY A 5 -3.33 11.74 -2.36
CA GLY A 5 -4.16 12.68 -1.61
C GLY A 5 -4.11 14.14 -2.06
N ILE A 6 -3.14 14.60 -2.87
CA ILE A 6 -2.92 16.03 -3.15
C ILE A 6 -4.16 16.73 -3.75
N THR A 7 -4.93 16.03 -4.58
CA THR A 7 -6.15 16.59 -5.21
C THR A 7 -7.45 16.02 -4.63
N LEU A 8 -7.33 15.12 -3.66
CA LEU A 8 -8.43 14.26 -3.20
C LEU A 8 -9.54 15.08 -2.54
N ALA A 9 -9.22 16.01 -1.62
CA ALA A 9 -10.21 16.80 -0.89
C ALA A 9 -11.29 17.44 -1.78
N ARG A 10 -10.92 17.97 -2.95
CA ARG A 10 -11.86 18.60 -3.89
C ARG A 10 -12.71 17.61 -4.69
N LYS A 11 -12.24 16.36 -4.83
CA LYS A 11 -12.92 15.31 -5.60
C LYS A 11 -13.75 14.38 -4.71
N LEU A 12 -13.49 14.33 -3.41
CA LEU A 12 -14.14 13.39 -2.48
C LEU A 12 -15.66 13.45 -2.51
N PRO A 13 -16.34 14.63 -2.49
CA PRO A 13 -17.81 14.66 -2.49
C PRO A 13 -18.38 13.93 -3.71
N LYS A 14 -17.94 14.31 -4.92
CA LYS A 14 -18.38 13.66 -6.17
C LYS A 14 -18.04 12.17 -6.22
N LEU A 15 -16.86 11.78 -5.72
CA LEU A 15 -16.48 10.37 -5.67
C LEU A 15 -17.39 9.57 -4.73
N LYS A 16 -17.76 10.14 -3.58
CA LYS A 16 -18.69 9.55 -2.63
C LYS A 16 -20.09 9.41 -3.23
N ASP A 17 -20.57 10.44 -3.92
CA ASP A 17 -21.86 10.41 -4.64
C ASP A 17 -21.89 9.32 -5.71
N CYS A 18 -20.75 9.04 -6.36
CA CYS A 18 -20.60 7.93 -7.30
C CYS A 18 -20.38 6.56 -6.62
N GLY A 19 -20.49 6.46 -5.29
CA GLY A 19 -20.42 5.20 -4.54
C GLY A 19 -19.03 4.81 -4.03
N LEU A 20 -18.01 5.68 -4.11
CA LEU A 20 -16.71 5.39 -3.51
C LEU A 20 -16.81 5.40 -1.98
N ASN A 21 -16.62 4.23 -1.36
CA ASN A 21 -16.78 4.02 0.08
C ASN A 21 -15.46 3.77 0.84
N ALA A 22 -14.32 3.60 0.16
CA ALA A 22 -13.04 3.31 0.79
C ALA A 22 -11.87 4.02 0.10
N VAL A 23 -10.99 4.63 0.91
CA VAL A 23 -9.80 5.36 0.46
C VAL A 23 -8.54 4.91 1.19
N ASN A 24 -7.44 4.80 0.45
CA ASN A 24 -6.08 4.64 0.95
C ASN A 24 -5.27 5.85 0.48
N ILE A 25 -4.69 6.60 1.40
CA ILE A 25 -3.93 7.83 1.12
C ILE A 25 -2.46 7.54 1.43
N SER A 26 -1.57 7.72 0.46
CA SER A 26 -0.13 7.55 0.68
C SER A 26 0.45 8.82 1.31
N LEU A 27 1.08 8.68 2.47
CA LEU A 27 1.78 9.74 3.19
C LEU A 27 2.93 9.11 3.98
N ASP A 28 4.17 9.37 3.54
CA ASP A 28 5.36 8.72 4.10
C ASP A 28 6.04 9.54 5.21
N THR A 29 5.58 10.75 5.52
CA THR A 29 6.14 11.60 6.59
C THR A 29 5.12 12.64 7.02
N LEU A 30 5.14 12.99 8.30
CA LEU A 30 4.38 14.08 8.91
C LEU A 30 5.15 15.41 8.91
N VAL A 31 6.43 15.37 8.53
CA VAL A 31 7.31 16.54 8.44
C VAL A 31 7.22 17.15 7.03
N PRO A 32 6.71 18.39 6.87
CA PRO A 32 6.51 19.00 5.54
C PRO A 32 7.78 19.08 4.69
N ALA A 33 8.94 19.34 5.30
CA ALA A 33 10.22 19.42 4.60
C ALA A 33 10.67 18.05 4.05
N LYS A 34 10.53 16.97 4.84
CA LYS A 34 10.80 15.59 4.37
C LYS A 34 9.83 15.21 3.25
N PHE A 35 8.57 15.63 3.33
CA PHE A 35 7.57 15.40 2.27
C PHE A 35 7.99 16.05 0.95
N GLU A 36 8.37 17.32 0.98
CA GLU A 36 8.79 18.04 -0.23
C GLU A 36 10.08 17.45 -0.81
N PHE A 37 11.02 17.04 0.04
CA PHE A 37 12.23 16.32 -0.39
C PHE A 37 11.90 15.02 -1.13
N MET A 38 11.02 14.19 -0.56
CA MET A 38 10.68 12.88 -1.13
C MET A 38 9.83 13.01 -2.41
N THR A 39 8.81 13.86 -2.39
CA THR A 39 7.85 13.99 -3.49
C THR A 39 8.29 14.99 -4.56
N ARG A 40 9.36 15.75 -4.29
CA ARG A 40 9.90 16.85 -5.11
C ARG A 40 8.90 17.98 -5.36
N ARG A 41 7.85 18.09 -4.53
CA ARG A 41 6.77 19.08 -4.67
C ARG A 41 6.17 19.43 -3.31
N LYS A 42 5.70 20.66 -3.17
CA LYS A 42 4.84 21.07 -2.04
C LYS A 42 3.49 20.37 -2.14
N GLY A 43 2.91 20.00 -1.00
CA GLY A 43 1.61 19.33 -0.97
C GLY A 43 1.20 18.70 0.35
N HIS A 44 2.10 18.62 1.34
CA HIS A 44 1.85 17.98 2.63
C HIS A 44 0.51 18.40 3.27
N GLU A 45 0.27 19.71 3.42
CA GLU A 45 -0.97 20.24 3.99
C GLU A 45 -2.22 19.81 3.21
N ARG A 46 -2.12 19.68 1.88
CA ARG A 46 -3.23 19.23 1.03
C ARG A 46 -3.53 17.75 1.23
N VAL A 47 -2.51 16.94 1.50
CA VAL A 47 -2.69 15.52 1.86
C VAL A 47 -3.37 15.42 3.22
N MET A 48 -2.90 16.16 4.23
CA MET A 48 -3.53 16.21 5.55
C MET A 48 -4.98 16.69 5.50
N LYS A 49 -5.26 17.74 4.71
CA LYS A 49 -6.63 18.21 4.44
C LYS A 49 -7.50 17.11 3.82
N SER A 50 -6.93 16.29 2.94
CA SER A 50 -7.67 15.20 2.30
C SER A 50 -7.93 14.02 3.24
N ILE A 51 -7.03 13.75 4.18
CA ILE A 51 -7.25 12.77 5.25
C ILE A 51 -8.42 13.25 6.13
N ASN A 52 -8.36 14.48 6.63
CA ASN A 52 -9.43 15.03 7.48
C ASN A 52 -10.77 15.10 6.72
N ALA A 53 -10.79 15.59 5.48
CA ALA A 53 -12.01 15.65 4.67
C ALA A 53 -12.62 14.25 4.41
N ALA A 54 -11.80 13.21 4.28
CA ALA A 54 -12.31 11.85 4.18
C ALA A 54 -12.93 11.38 5.52
N ILE A 55 -12.32 11.71 6.66
CA ILE A 55 -12.90 11.42 7.97
C ILE A 55 -14.23 12.15 8.15
N ASP A 56 -14.30 13.44 7.84
CA ASP A 56 -15.51 14.26 7.97
C ASP A 56 -16.65 13.77 7.07
N LEU A 57 -16.31 13.22 5.90
CA LEU A 57 -17.25 12.55 5.01
C LEU A 57 -17.58 11.12 5.46
N GLY A 58 -17.16 10.66 6.63
CA GLY A 58 -17.55 9.38 7.21
C GLY A 58 -16.90 8.16 6.55
N TYR A 59 -15.78 8.33 5.82
CA TYR A 59 -14.98 7.18 5.41
C TYR A 59 -14.40 6.50 6.66
N ASN A 60 -14.74 5.23 6.89
CA ASN A 60 -14.28 4.50 8.07
C ASN A 60 -13.83 3.06 7.71
N PRO A 61 -12.54 2.72 7.89
CA PRO A 61 -11.44 3.62 8.23
C PRO A 61 -10.93 4.40 7.00
N VAL A 62 -10.42 5.61 7.23
CA VAL A 62 -9.49 6.23 6.28
C VAL A 62 -8.13 5.56 6.46
N LYS A 63 -7.63 4.89 5.41
CA LYS A 63 -6.34 4.20 5.46
C LYS A 63 -5.23 5.14 5.02
N VAL A 64 -4.14 5.22 5.79
CA VAL A 64 -2.93 5.97 5.44
C VAL A 64 -1.79 4.98 5.27
N ASN A 65 -1.22 4.90 4.07
CA ASN A 65 -0.07 4.04 3.79
C ASN A 65 1.22 4.85 3.97
N CYS A 66 2.16 4.32 4.75
CA CYS A 66 3.47 4.91 5.01
C CYS A 66 4.55 3.85 4.79
N VAL A 67 5.42 4.05 3.81
CA VAL A 67 6.58 3.20 3.56
C VAL A 67 7.71 3.64 4.48
N ILE A 68 8.13 2.77 5.39
CA ILE A 68 9.16 3.09 6.37
C ILE A 68 10.56 2.78 5.81
N MET A 69 11.44 3.76 5.90
CA MET A 69 12.82 3.74 5.44
C MET A 69 13.75 4.19 6.57
N ARG A 70 14.73 3.34 6.90
CA ARG A 70 15.72 3.61 7.94
C ARG A 70 16.53 4.86 7.64
N GLY A 71 16.74 5.69 8.67
CA GLY A 71 17.46 6.95 8.59
C GLY A 71 16.72 8.02 7.80
N PHE A 72 15.41 7.89 7.64
CA PHE A 72 14.59 8.89 6.94
C PHE A 72 13.30 9.23 7.68
N ASN A 73 12.41 8.26 7.88
CA ASN A 73 11.10 8.44 8.53
C ASN A 73 10.81 7.38 9.59
N ASP A 74 11.78 6.53 9.91
CA ASP A 74 11.70 5.52 10.98
C ASP A 74 11.60 6.15 12.37
N ASP A 75 12.07 7.39 12.52
CA ASP A 75 11.87 8.24 13.71
C ASP A 75 10.40 8.66 13.91
N GLU A 76 9.59 8.68 12.85
CA GLU A 76 8.20 9.18 12.88
C GLU A 76 7.17 8.07 13.15
N ILE A 77 7.58 6.81 13.34
CA ILE A 77 6.65 5.67 13.55
C ILE A 77 5.68 5.98 14.70
N CYS A 78 6.18 6.43 15.85
CA CYS A 78 5.34 6.74 17.00
C CYS A 78 4.45 7.96 16.78
N ASP A 79 4.90 8.97 16.02
CA ASP A 79 4.10 10.16 15.70
C ASP A 79 2.91 9.79 14.80
N PHE A 80 3.15 8.89 13.84
CA PHE A 80 2.08 8.30 13.04
C PHE A 80 1.11 7.48 13.89
N VAL A 81 1.59 6.69 14.84
CA VAL A 81 0.70 5.98 15.78
C VAL A 81 -0.13 6.98 16.60
N GLU A 82 0.46 8.08 17.05
CA GLU A 82 -0.23 9.11 17.83
C GLU A 82 -1.39 9.77 17.06
N LEU A 83 -1.30 9.89 15.72
CA LEU A 83 -2.42 10.35 14.90
C LEU A 83 -3.68 9.50 15.03
N THR A 84 -3.56 8.23 15.41
CA THR A 84 -4.69 7.34 15.63
C THR A 84 -5.40 7.58 16.96
N ARG A 85 -4.86 8.41 17.87
CA ARG A 85 -5.46 8.64 19.18
C ARG A 85 -6.87 9.21 19.06
N GLU A 86 -6.97 10.34 18.39
CA GLU A 86 -8.22 11.11 18.26
C GLU A 86 -8.90 10.98 16.90
N LYS A 87 -8.31 10.20 15.97
CA LYS A 87 -8.83 10.06 14.61
C LYS A 87 -9.10 8.59 14.27
N PRO A 88 -10.23 8.28 13.60
CA PRO A 88 -10.55 6.93 13.14
C PRO A 88 -9.78 6.57 11.85
N VAL A 89 -8.47 6.78 11.87
CA VAL A 89 -7.56 6.43 10.77
C VAL A 89 -6.92 5.08 11.02
N ASN A 90 -6.65 4.36 9.95
CA ASN A 90 -5.83 3.17 9.97
C ASN A 90 -4.46 3.49 9.35
N ILE A 91 -3.43 3.61 10.18
CA ILE A 91 -2.06 3.84 9.73
C ILE A 91 -1.43 2.50 9.36
N ARG A 92 -0.89 2.41 8.15
CA ARG A 92 -0.36 1.17 7.58
C ARG A 92 1.12 1.35 7.27
N PHE A 93 1.97 0.83 8.14
CA PHE A 93 3.40 0.79 7.93
C PHE A 93 3.75 -0.31 6.93
N ILE A 94 4.52 0.03 5.91
CA ILE A 94 4.88 -0.85 4.80
C ILE A 94 6.40 -0.98 4.78
N GLU A 95 6.89 -2.21 4.72
CA GLU A 95 8.32 -2.47 4.53
C GLU A 95 8.81 -1.94 3.19
N PHE A 96 10.00 -1.35 3.17
CA PHE A 96 10.61 -0.85 1.95
C PHE A 96 10.98 -2.00 0.99
N MET A 97 10.30 -2.05 -0.16
CA MET A 97 10.40 -3.12 -1.15
C MET A 97 11.38 -2.80 -2.29
N PRO A 98 12.09 -3.79 -2.85
CA PRO A 98 12.92 -3.61 -4.04
C PRO A 98 12.07 -3.46 -5.29
N PHE A 99 11.99 -2.25 -5.83
CA PHE A 99 11.39 -1.97 -7.13
C PHE A 99 12.41 -1.33 -8.05
N ASP A 100 12.22 -1.52 -9.35
CA ASP A 100 13.06 -0.84 -10.33
C ASP A 100 12.93 0.69 -10.17
N GLY A 101 14.07 1.38 -10.21
CA GLY A 101 14.17 2.83 -10.08
C GLY A 101 14.13 3.41 -8.65
N ASN A 102 13.96 2.60 -7.58
CA ASN A 102 13.87 3.14 -6.20
C ASN A 102 15.17 3.04 -5.37
N VAL A 103 16.30 2.67 -5.98
CA VAL A 103 17.64 2.54 -5.34
C VAL A 103 17.55 1.75 -4.03
N TRP A 104 16.89 0.60 -4.09
CA TRP A 104 16.66 -0.23 -2.91
C TRP A 104 17.96 -0.67 -2.26
N ASN A 105 17.97 -0.67 -0.93
CA ASN A 105 19.09 -1.15 -0.13
C ASN A 105 18.55 -1.80 1.14
N VAL A 106 18.99 -3.02 1.43
CA VAL A 106 18.62 -3.75 2.66
C VAL A 106 18.91 -2.97 3.93
N LYS A 107 19.94 -2.11 3.94
CA LYS A 107 20.25 -1.23 5.09
C LYS A 107 19.14 -0.20 5.37
N LYS A 108 18.33 0.14 4.37
CA LYS A 108 17.17 1.04 4.51
C LYS A 108 15.89 0.31 4.94
N LEU A 109 15.88 -1.01 4.95
CA LEU A 109 14.74 -1.79 5.42
C LEU A 109 14.63 -1.68 6.95
N VAL A 110 13.42 -1.38 7.42
CA VAL A 110 13.02 -1.54 8.83
C VAL A 110 12.08 -2.75 8.89
N PRO A 111 12.52 -3.88 9.44
CA PRO A 111 11.70 -5.08 9.59
C PRO A 111 10.43 -4.83 10.40
N TYR A 112 9.38 -5.59 10.08
CA TYR A 112 8.15 -5.64 10.87
C TYR A 112 8.38 -5.79 12.38
N ALA A 113 9.21 -6.74 12.80
CA ALA A 113 9.48 -6.99 14.20
C ALA A 113 10.07 -5.76 14.91
N GLU A 114 10.94 -5.02 14.22
CA GLU A 114 11.53 -3.79 14.73
C GLU A 114 10.51 -2.66 14.82
N MET A 115 9.69 -2.45 13.77
CA MET A 115 8.62 -1.45 13.82
C MET A 115 7.62 -1.74 14.94
N LEU A 116 7.25 -3.01 15.15
CA LEU A 116 6.35 -3.40 16.22
C LEU A 116 6.99 -3.19 17.60
N ASP A 117 8.26 -3.53 17.78
CA ASP A 117 9.01 -3.31 19.02
C ASP A 117 9.07 -1.82 19.40
N ILE A 118 9.30 -0.93 18.43
CA ILE A 118 9.24 0.53 18.61
C ILE A 118 7.87 0.96 19.16
N VAL A 119 6.78 0.44 18.57
CA VAL A 119 5.42 0.77 19.00
C VAL A 119 5.12 0.22 20.40
N VAL A 120 5.44 -1.03 20.68
CA VAL A 120 5.17 -1.68 21.98
C VAL A 120 5.97 -1.06 23.13
N LYS A 121 7.17 -0.52 22.86
CA LYS A 121 7.96 0.22 23.86
C LYS A 121 7.33 1.56 24.26
N ARG A 122 6.62 2.21 23.34
CA ARG A 122 6.03 3.54 23.57
C ARG A 122 4.57 3.50 24.03
N PHE A 123 3.81 2.53 23.55
CA PHE A 123 2.37 2.43 23.78
C PHE A 123 2.01 1.15 24.55
N THR A 124 1.10 1.28 25.50
CA THR A 124 0.57 0.14 26.27
C THR A 124 -0.69 -0.42 25.59
N GLY A 125 -1.02 -1.69 25.87
CA GLY A 125 -2.27 -2.28 25.36
C GLY A 125 -2.31 -2.55 23.85
N VAL A 126 -1.15 -2.69 23.20
CA VAL A 126 -1.05 -3.04 21.78
C VAL A 126 -1.55 -4.48 21.57
N LYS A 127 -2.73 -4.63 20.95
CA LYS A 127 -3.43 -5.91 20.76
C LYS A 127 -3.59 -6.24 19.29
N ARG A 128 -3.17 -7.45 18.91
CA ARG A 128 -3.38 -8.00 17.56
C ARG A 128 -4.86 -8.22 17.29
N LEU A 129 -5.35 -7.76 16.14
CA LEU A 129 -6.71 -8.05 15.66
C LEU A 129 -6.73 -9.33 14.80
N ARG A 130 -7.90 -9.97 14.73
CA ARG A 130 -8.13 -11.09 13.82
C ARG A 130 -8.41 -10.55 12.43
N ASP A 131 -7.55 -10.89 11.48
CA ASP A 131 -7.65 -10.44 10.09
C ASP A 131 -8.33 -11.49 9.21
N HIS A 132 -8.80 -11.08 8.03
CA HIS A 132 -9.26 -12.03 7.02
C HIS A 132 -8.06 -12.83 6.47
N PRO A 133 -8.20 -14.12 6.11
CA PRO A 133 -7.09 -14.93 5.60
C PRO A 133 -6.36 -14.35 4.37
N THR A 134 -7.02 -13.50 3.60
CA THR A 134 -6.45 -12.84 2.41
C THR A 134 -5.93 -11.43 2.67
N ASP A 135 -6.04 -10.92 3.90
CA ASP A 135 -5.53 -9.60 4.26
C ASP A 135 -4.01 -9.58 4.23
N THR A 136 -3.47 -8.48 3.72
CA THR A 136 -2.03 -8.29 3.57
C THR A 136 -1.39 -7.67 4.80
N ALA A 137 -2.22 -7.06 5.63
CA ALA A 137 -1.80 -6.21 6.72
C ALA A 137 -2.12 -6.90 8.02
N LYS A 138 -1.16 -6.86 8.93
CA LYS A 138 -1.34 -7.28 10.31
C LYS A 138 -1.92 -6.10 11.09
N ASN A 139 -3.23 -6.07 11.32
CA ASN A 139 -3.91 -5.02 12.08
C ASN A 139 -3.77 -5.16 13.61
N PHE A 140 -3.64 -4.03 14.30
CA PHE A 140 -3.51 -3.88 15.74
C PHE A 140 -4.37 -2.72 16.23
N ARG A 141 -4.89 -2.87 17.46
CA ARG A 141 -5.51 -1.80 18.24
C ARG A 141 -4.59 -1.44 19.39
N ILE A 142 -4.62 -0.18 19.80
CA ILE A 142 -3.88 0.35 20.95
C ILE A 142 -4.89 0.93 21.93
N ASP A 143 -4.73 0.66 23.22
CA ASP A 143 -5.67 1.12 24.24
C ASP A 143 -5.67 2.67 24.29
N GLY A 144 -6.85 3.28 24.30
CA GLY A 144 -7.01 4.74 24.27
C GLY A 144 -6.88 5.40 22.89
N HIS A 145 -6.74 4.61 21.81
CA HIS A 145 -6.72 5.13 20.44
C HIS A 145 -8.04 4.80 19.70
N GLN A 146 -8.63 5.79 19.04
CA GLN A 146 -9.83 5.62 18.20
C GLN A 146 -9.53 4.84 16.90
N GLY A 147 -8.35 5.08 16.33
CA GLY A 147 -7.88 4.45 15.10
C GLY A 147 -7.18 3.11 15.33
N THR A 148 -6.45 2.66 14.30
CA THR A 148 -5.71 1.39 14.32
C THR A 148 -4.38 1.52 13.60
N VAL A 149 -3.48 0.60 13.90
CA VAL A 149 -2.15 0.51 13.26
C VAL A 149 -2.06 -0.85 12.56
N SER A 150 -1.47 -0.88 11.38
CA SER A 150 -1.26 -2.13 10.65
C SER A 150 0.13 -2.20 10.06
N PHE A 151 0.65 -3.41 9.93
CA PHE A 151 1.95 -3.67 9.33
C PHE A 151 1.81 -4.52 8.08
N ILE A 152 2.35 -4.05 6.95
CA ILE A 152 2.42 -4.79 5.69
C ILE A 152 3.83 -5.37 5.55
N THR A 153 3.95 -6.65 5.87
CA THR A 153 5.21 -7.38 6.03
C THR A 153 5.69 -7.99 4.71
N SER A 154 5.77 -7.16 3.66
CA SER A 154 5.99 -7.62 2.29
C SER A 154 7.31 -8.36 2.05
N MET A 155 8.33 -8.17 2.90
CA MET A 155 9.67 -8.72 2.71
C MET A 155 10.03 -9.73 3.79
N THR A 156 9.81 -9.42 5.07
CA THR A 156 10.29 -10.26 6.19
C THR A 156 9.35 -11.42 6.52
N GLU A 157 8.03 -11.19 6.43
CA GLU A 157 7.00 -12.19 6.68
C GLU A 157 5.91 -12.10 5.60
N HIS A 158 6.24 -12.51 4.37
CA HIS A 158 5.37 -12.30 3.21
C HIS A 158 4.01 -13.00 3.32
N PHE A 159 2.98 -12.44 2.69
CA PHE A 159 1.58 -12.93 2.71
C PHE A 159 1.18 -13.64 1.39
N CYS A 160 2.13 -14.24 0.67
CA CYS A 160 1.85 -14.82 -0.64
C CYS A 160 0.83 -15.97 -0.61
N ALA A 161 0.83 -16.79 0.45
CA ALA A 161 -0.07 -17.94 0.59
C ALA A 161 -1.56 -17.55 0.54
N GLY A 162 -1.93 -16.40 1.11
CA GLY A 162 -3.31 -15.87 1.07
C GLY A 162 -3.58 -14.88 -0.08
N CYS A 163 -2.65 -14.73 -1.04
CA CYS A 163 -2.73 -13.67 -2.03
C CYS A 163 -3.73 -13.98 -3.16
N SER A 164 -4.88 -13.32 -3.13
CA SER A 164 -5.91 -13.35 -4.19
C SER A 164 -5.83 -12.19 -5.19
N ARG A 165 -4.76 -11.39 -5.14
CA ARG A 165 -4.62 -10.18 -5.97
C ARG A 165 -4.17 -10.50 -7.40
N LEU A 166 -4.81 -9.81 -8.35
CA LEU A 166 -4.50 -9.74 -9.78
C LEU A 166 -4.47 -8.26 -10.18
N ARG A 167 -3.76 -7.92 -11.26
CA ARG A 167 -3.58 -6.53 -11.69
C ARG A 167 -3.81 -6.38 -13.18
N LEU A 168 -4.64 -5.41 -13.53
CA LEU A 168 -4.71 -4.84 -14.87
C LEU A 168 -3.95 -3.51 -14.84
N LEU A 169 -2.93 -3.39 -15.68
CA LEU A 169 -2.08 -2.21 -15.77
C LEU A 169 -2.74 -1.15 -16.66
N ALA A 170 -2.25 0.08 -16.59
CA ALA A 170 -2.82 1.22 -17.34
C ALA A 170 -2.72 1.07 -18.87
N ASP A 171 -1.73 0.31 -19.35
CA ASP A 171 -1.58 -0.03 -20.76
C ASP A 171 -2.42 -1.26 -21.17
N GLY A 172 -3.19 -1.85 -20.26
CA GLY A 172 -4.07 -2.99 -20.49
C GLY A 172 -3.36 -4.35 -20.48
N ASN A 173 -2.12 -4.40 -20.00
CA ASN A 173 -1.47 -5.67 -19.65
C ASN A 173 -2.01 -6.21 -18.31
N PHE A 174 -2.02 -7.53 -18.20
CA PHE A 174 -2.47 -8.26 -17.03
C PHE A 174 -1.29 -8.95 -16.35
N LYS A 175 -1.22 -8.85 -15.03
CA LYS A 175 -0.15 -9.37 -14.18
C LYS A 175 -0.72 -10.10 -12.97
N VAL A 176 -0.17 -11.27 -12.66
CA VAL A 176 -0.65 -12.13 -11.55
C VAL A 176 0.13 -11.96 -10.25
N CYS A 177 1.27 -11.27 -10.30
CA CYS A 177 2.12 -10.99 -9.14
C CYS A 177 2.79 -9.64 -9.30
N LEU A 178 2.90 -8.86 -8.22
CA LEU A 178 3.56 -7.56 -8.22
C LEU A 178 5.05 -7.67 -8.63
N PHE A 179 5.72 -8.74 -8.21
CA PHE A 179 7.15 -9.00 -8.46
C PHE A 179 7.44 -10.00 -9.59
N GLY A 180 6.41 -10.57 -10.23
CA GLY A 180 6.61 -11.51 -11.32
C GLY A 180 6.72 -10.77 -12.66
N PRO A 181 7.80 -10.90 -13.45
CA PRO A 181 7.99 -10.09 -14.66
C PRO A 181 6.96 -10.40 -15.77
N SER A 182 6.39 -11.61 -15.77
CA SER A 182 5.44 -12.06 -16.79
C SER A 182 4.14 -11.25 -16.80
N GLU A 183 3.75 -10.82 -17.99
CA GLU A 183 2.54 -10.05 -18.28
C GLU A 183 1.89 -10.58 -19.56
N VAL A 184 0.59 -10.36 -19.72
CA VAL A 184 -0.14 -10.71 -20.94
C VAL A 184 -1.11 -9.60 -21.31
N SER A 185 -1.19 -9.23 -22.59
CA SER A 185 -2.11 -8.18 -23.04
C SER A 185 -3.55 -8.69 -23.04
N LEU A 186 -4.44 -8.03 -22.31
CA LEU A 186 -5.89 -8.22 -22.45
C LEU A 186 -6.51 -7.18 -23.39
N ARG A 187 -5.84 -6.04 -23.55
CA ARG A 187 -6.26 -4.95 -24.43
C ARG A 187 -6.28 -5.35 -25.90
N ASP A 188 -5.25 -6.04 -26.38
CA ASP A 188 -5.14 -6.32 -27.81
C ASP A 188 -6.18 -7.37 -28.27
N PRO A 189 -6.45 -8.46 -27.52
CA PRO A 189 -7.60 -9.32 -27.78
C PRO A 189 -8.93 -8.57 -27.76
N LEU A 190 -9.19 -7.74 -26.73
CA LEU A 190 -10.42 -6.93 -26.64
C LEU A 190 -10.61 -6.03 -27.86
N ARG A 191 -9.55 -5.40 -28.36
CA ARG A 191 -9.58 -4.54 -29.56
C ARG A 191 -9.78 -5.32 -30.86
N ARG A 192 -9.56 -6.63 -30.85
CA ARG A 192 -9.88 -7.54 -31.95
C ARG A 192 -11.27 -8.16 -31.82
N ASN A 193 -12.09 -7.65 -30.90
CA ASN A 193 -13.43 -8.16 -30.58
C ASN A 193 -13.40 -9.62 -30.09
N ALA A 194 -12.39 -9.99 -29.30
CA ALA A 194 -12.39 -11.28 -28.62
C ALA A 194 -13.60 -11.42 -27.69
N GLU A 195 -14.21 -12.61 -27.71
CA GLU A 195 -15.35 -12.97 -26.88
C GLU A 195 -14.92 -13.21 -25.41
N ASP A 196 -15.87 -13.13 -24.48
CA ASP A 196 -15.61 -13.29 -23.04
C ASP A 196 -14.92 -14.62 -22.69
N HIS A 197 -15.23 -15.70 -23.43
CA HIS A 197 -14.62 -17.01 -23.20
C HIS A 197 -13.12 -17.02 -23.54
N GLU A 198 -12.70 -16.34 -24.60
CA GLU A 198 -11.30 -16.21 -24.99
C GLU A 198 -10.51 -15.43 -23.93
N LEU A 199 -11.08 -14.34 -23.42
CA LEU A 199 -10.48 -13.56 -22.34
C LEU A 199 -10.35 -14.39 -21.06
N ARG A 200 -11.37 -15.20 -20.74
CA ARG A 200 -11.35 -16.10 -19.59
C ARG A 200 -10.24 -17.16 -19.70
N GLU A 201 -9.98 -17.67 -20.90
CA GLU A 201 -8.87 -18.60 -21.13
C GLU A 201 -7.51 -17.94 -20.93
N ILE A 202 -7.32 -16.72 -21.46
CA ILE A 202 -6.08 -15.95 -21.29
C ILE A 202 -5.82 -15.67 -19.80
N ILE A 203 -6.83 -15.17 -19.09
CA ILE A 203 -6.76 -14.90 -17.65
C ILE A 203 -6.49 -16.20 -16.89
N GLY A 204 -7.21 -17.28 -17.20
CA GLY A 204 -7.07 -18.57 -16.55
C GLY A 204 -5.67 -19.17 -16.73
N ALA A 205 -5.11 -19.10 -17.93
CA ALA A 205 -3.75 -19.55 -18.22
C ALA A 205 -2.70 -18.73 -17.46
N ALA A 206 -2.88 -17.41 -17.36
CA ALA A 206 -1.99 -16.56 -16.58
C ALA A 206 -2.07 -16.87 -15.08
N VAL A 207 -3.28 -17.05 -14.52
CA VAL A 207 -3.49 -17.39 -13.11
C VAL A 207 -2.90 -18.76 -12.76
N LYS A 208 -3.06 -19.76 -13.63
CA LYS A 208 -2.46 -21.11 -13.43
C LYS A 208 -0.92 -21.08 -13.36
N ARG A 209 -0.28 -20.07 -13.95
CA ARG A 209 1.18 -19.86 -13.90
C ARG A 209 1.63 -19.01 -12.69
N LYS A 210 0.70 -18.54 -11.85
CA LYS A 210 1.03 -17.78 -10.65
C LYS A 210 1.83 -18.67 -9.69
N LYS A 211 3.06 -18.25 -9.38
CA LYS A 211 3.92 -18.93 -8.40
C LYS A 211 3.32 -18.83 -6.99
N ALA A 212 3.64 -19.80 -6.14
CA ALA A 212 3.18 -19.84 -4.75
C ALA A 212 3.66 -18.63 -3.93
N SER A 213 4.87 -18.13 -4.20
CA SER A 213 5.44 -16.93 -3.60
C SER A 213 6.31 -16.16 -4.59
N HIS A 214 6.61 -14.90 -4.25
CA HIS A 214 7.70 -14.17 -4.90
C HIS A 214 9.06 -14.73 -4.46
N ALA A 215 10.11 -14.42 -5.22
CA ALA A 215 11.48 -14.78 -4.84
C ALA A 215 11.95 -14.01 -3.59
N GLY A 216 13.11 -14.36 -3.05
CA GLY A 216 13.70 -13.60 -1.95
C GLY A 216 13.99 -12.15 -2.35
N MET A 217 14.03 -11.22 -1.38
CA MET A 217 14.20 -9.78 -1.67
C MET A 217 15.44 -9.46 -2.51
N PHE A 218 16.55 -10.19 -2.32
CA PHE A 218 17.78 -10.02 -3.11
C PHE A 218 17.63 -10.47 -4.56
N ASP A 219 16.85 -11.51 -4.82
CA ASP A 219 16.56 -11.98 -6.17
C ASP A 219 15.57 -11.03 -6.87
N ILE A 220 14.58 -10.54 -6.14
CA ILE A 220 13.66 -9.50 -6.64
C ILE A 220 14.46 -8.26 -7.05
N ALA A 221 15.39 -7.81 -6.22
CA ALA A 221 16.23 -6.64 -6.52
C ALA A 221 17.10 -6.79 -7.77
N LYS A 222 17.42 -8.03 -8.18
CA LYS A 222 18.19 -8.33 -9.40
C LYS A 222 17.31 -8.62 -10.61
N THR A 223 16.01 -8.87 -10.40
CA THR A 223 15.09 -9.26 -11.48
C THR A 223 14.50 -8.01 -12.12
N ALA A 224 14.74 -7.84 -13.42
CA ALA A 224 14.10 -6.77 -14.19
C ALA A 224 12.57 -6.90 -14.14
N ASN A 225 11.90 -5.84 -13.73
CA ASN A 225 10.45 -5.75 -13.62
C ASN A 225 10.02 -4.30 -13.81
N ARG A 226 8.74 -4.04 -14.03
CA ARG A 226 8.25 -2.66 -14.17
C ARG A 226 8.48 -1.86 -12.88
N PRO A 227 8.76 -0.55 -12.99
CA PRO A 227 8.73 0.33 -11.83
C PRO A 227 7.31 0.42 -11.28
N MET A 228 7.18 0.67 -9.97
CA MET A 228 5.88 0.69 -9.28
C MET A 228 4.86 1.64 -9.93
N ILE A 229 5.34 2.78 -10.45
CA ILE A 229 4.53 3.79 -11.14
C ILE A 229 3.81 3.26 -12.39
N HIS A 230 4.33 2.20 -13.03
CA HIS A 230 3.71 1.57 -14.21
C HIS A 230 2.83 0.36 -13.88
N ILE A 231 2.86 -0.14 -12.64
CA ILE A 231 2.05 -1.29 -12.19
C ILE A 231 0.77 -0.85 -11.47
N GLY A 232 0.76 0.38 -10.95
CA GLY A 232 -0.33 0.93 -10.15
C GLY A 232 0.00 0.88 -8.66
N GLY A 233 0.35 2.05 -8.12
CA GLY A 233 0.56 2.37 -6.72
C GLY A 233 0.12 3.80 -6.45
#